data_AF-A0A432F921-F1
#
_entry.id   AF-A0A432F921-F1
#
_cell.length_a   1.000
_cell.length_b   1.000
_cell.length_c   1.000
_cell.angle_alpha   90.00
_cell.angle_beta   90.00
_cell.angle_gamma   90.00
#
_symmetry.space_group_name_H-M   'P 1'
#
loop_
_entity.id
_entity.type
_entity.pdbx_description
1 polymer ?
#
loop_
_entity_poly.entity_id
_entity_poly.type
_entity_poly.pdbx_seq_one_letter_code
_entity_poly.pdbx_strand_id
1 'polypeptide(L)'
;MSLLIDTKEGVSKDYVSLMTVHSAKGLEFKNIFIIGFSDSIFPSKRAIEENGNVALEEERRLAYVAITRAKDSLFISDARG
;
A
#
# COMPACT_ATOMS: atom_id res chain seq x y z
N MET A 1 0.78 -1.82 -13.74
CA MET A 1 0.20 -3.17 -13.93
C MET A 1 -0.78 -3.38 -12.80
N SER A 2 -2.07 -3.22 -13.06
CA SER A 2 -3.12 -3.28 -12.04
C SER A 2 -3.46 -4.74 -11.79
N LEU A 3 -3.27 -5.23 -10.57
CA LEU A 3 -3.86 -6.49 -10.13
C LEU A 3 -5.31 -6.17 -9.79
N LEU A 4 -6.18 -6.22 -10.80
CA LEU A 4 -7.63 -6.18 -10.59
C LEU A 4 -8.03 -7.55 -10.07
N ILE A 5 -8.47 -7.61 -8.82
CA ILE A 5 -9.23 -8.76 -8.32
C ILE A 5 -10.58 -8.70 -9.04
N ASP A 6 -10.76 -9.63 -9.97
CA ASP A 6 -12.01 -9.87 -10.70
C ASP A 6 -13.08 -10.35 -9.71
N THR A 7 -13.83 -9.41 -9.12
CA THR A 7 -15.04 -9.74 -8.35
C THR A 7 -16.13 -10.14 -9.33
N LYS A 8 -16.17 -11.43 -9.70
CA LYS A 8 -17.36 -12.05 -10.29
C LYS A 8 -18.54 -11.90 -9.33
N GLU A 9 -19.66 -11.39 -9.86
CA GLU A 9 -20.94 -11.34 -9.18
C GLU A 9 -21.29 -12.73 -8.61
N GLY A 10 -21.37 -12.83 -7.27
CA GLY A 10 -21.79 -14.06 -6.59
C GLY A 10 -20.89 -14.55 -5.45
N VAL A 11 -19.74 -13.92 -5.18
CA VAL A 11 -18.90 -14.29 -4.03
C VAL A 11 -19.33 -13.49 -2.79
N SER A 12 -19.56 -14.19 -1.68
CA SER A 12 -19.85 -13.66 -0.34
C SER A 12 -19.07 -12.38 -0.03
N LYS A 13 -19.69 -11.43 0.69
CA LYS A 13 -19.05 -10.20 1.21
C LYS A 13 -17.90 -10.45 2.20
N ASP A 14 -17.62 -11.70 2.56
CA ASP A 14 -16.47 -12.11 3.37
C ASP A 14 -15.24 -12.38 2.51
N TYR A 15 -14.52 -11.32 2.15
CA TYR A 15 -13.18 -11.46 1.59
C TYR A 15 -12.28 -10.31 2.04
N VAL A 16 -10.97 -10.58 2.04
CA VAL A 16 -9.94 -9.57 2.23
C VAL A 16 -9.52 -9.05 0.86
N SER A 17 -9.49 -7.73 0.70
CA SER A 17 -9.00 -7.11 -0.54
C SER A 17 -7.48 -6.92 -0.45
N LEU A 18 -6.76 -7.51 -1.40
CA LEU A 18 -5.31 -7.33 -1.55
C LEU A 18 -5.03 -6.48 -2.78
N MET A 19 -4.29 -5.39 -2.60
CA MET A 19 -3.99 -4.44 -3.68
C MET A 19 -2.67 -3.71 -3.42
N THR A 20 -2.15 -3.06 -4.46
CA THR A 20 -1.00 -2.16 -4.31
C THR A 20 -1.45 -0.80 -3.73
N VAL A 21 -0.53 -0.06 -3.11
CA VAL A 21 -0.79 1.31 -2.60
C VAL A 21 -1.33 2.24 -3.70
N HIS A 22 -0.83 2.10 -4.93
CA HIS A 22 -1.29 2.88 -6.07
C HIS A 22 -2.75 2.59 -6.41
N SER A 23 -3.16 1.32 -6.38
CA SER A 23 -4.54 0.88 -6.65
C SER A 23 -5.51 1.29 -5.54
N ALA A 24 -5.02 1.50 -4.32
CA ALA A 24 -5.83 1.90 -3.17
C ALA A 24 -6.26 3.38 -3.19
N LYS A 25 -5.74 4.19 -4.14
CA LYS A 25 -6.05 5.61 -4.24
C LYS A 25 -7.55 5.83 -4.44
N GLY A 26 -8.17 6.61 -3.54
CA GLY A 26 -9.60 6.91 -3.58
C GLY A 26 -10.51 5.84 -2.96
N LEU A 27 -9.95 4.71 -2.51
CA LEU A 27 -10.66 3.71 -1.73
C LEU A 27 -10.41 3.94 -0.24
N GLU A 28 -11.33 3.50 0.61
CA GLU A 28 -11.16 3.58 2.07
C GLU A 28 -11.77 2.36 2.73
N PHE A 29 -11.11 1.87 3.78
CA PHE A 29 -11.49 0.65 4.47
C PHE A 29 -11.44 0.87 5.99
N LYS A 30 -12.27 0.11 6.71
CA LYS A 30 -12.32 0.19 8.17
C LYS A 30 -10.97 -0.15 8.81
N ASN A 31 -10.37 -1.24 8.35
CA ASN A 31 -9.07 -1.74 8.79
C ASN A 31 -8.13 -1.87 7.59
N ILE A 32 -6.91 -1.37 7.72
CA ILE A 32 -5.86 -1.50 6.69
C ILE A 32 -4.65 -2.22 7.29
N PHE A 33 -4.07 -3.12 6.51
CA PHE A 33 -2.80 -3.78 6.80
C PHE A 33 -1.80 -3.39 5.73
N ILE A 34 -0.77 -2.62 6.09
CA ILE A 34 0.39 -2.34 5.24
C ILE A 34 1.46 -3.36 5.59
N ILE A 35 1.83 -4.17 4.61
CA ILE A 35 2.88 -5.18 4.74
C ILE A 35 4.14 -4.74 3.99
N GLY A 36 5.31 -5.14 4.48
CA GLY A 36 6.58 -4.83 3.82
C GLY A 36 6.98 -3.37 3.95
N PHE A 37 6.68 -2.73 5.09
CA PHE A 37 7.15 -1.39 5.41
C PHE A 37 8.61 -1.45 5.90
N SER A 38 9.49 -1.91 5.01
CA SER A 38 10.90 -2.15 5.26
C SER A 38 11.74 -1.41 4.21
N ASP A 39 12.97 -1.07 4.57
CA ASP A 39 13.93 -0.50 3.61
C ASP A 39 14.06 -1.39 2.36
N SER A 40 14.26 -0.75 1.21
CA SER A 40 14.31 -1.38 -0.12
C SER A 40 12.98 -1.93 -0.66
N ILE A 41 11.95 -2.12 0.17
CA ILE A 41 10.58 -2.46 -0.26
C ILE A 41 9.72 -1.20 -0.28
N PHE A 42 9.71 -0.44 0.81
CA PHE A 42 8.96 0.79 0.94
C PHE A 42 9.66 1.74 1.94
N PRO A 43 10.50 2.68 1.47
CA PRO A 43 10.68 3.10 0.07
C PRO A 43 11.40 2.05 -0.79
N SER A 44 11.07 2.01 -2.08
CA SER A 44 11.69 1.07 -3.01
C SER A 44 13.20 1.34 -3.15
N LYS A 45 13.99 0.28 -3.35
CA LYS A 45 15.44 0.39 -3.55
C LYS A 45 15.82 1.41 -4.64
N ARG A 46 15.03 1.46 -5.72
CA ARG A 46 15.20 2.44 -6.79
C ARG A 46 15.07 3.88 -6.28
N ALA A 47 14.06 4.17 -5.46
CA ALA A 47 13.87 5.51 -4.92
C ALA A 47 15.01 5.91 -3.96
N ILE A 48 15.63 4.95 -3.29
CA ILE A 48 16.81 5.17 -2.43
C ILE A 48 18.06 5.46 -3.25
N GLU A 49 18.28 4.73 -4.35
CA GLU A 49 19.46 4.83 -5.21
C GLU A 49 19.41 6.00 -6.20
N GLU A 50 18.23 6.56 -6.45
CA GLU A 50 18.06 7.69 -7.36
C GLU A 50 18.68 8.95 -6.75
N ASN A 51 19.65 9.54 -7.46
CA ASN A 51 20.33 10.77 -7.04
C ASN A 51 19.35 11.96 -7.07
N GLY A 52 18.66 12.17 -5.95
CA GLY A 52 17.77 13.31 -5.72
C GLY A 52 16.60 12.96 -4.80
N ASN A 53 16.14 13.94 -4.00
CA ASN A 53 15.04 13.71 -3.04
C ASN A 53 13.68 13.48 -3.70
N VAL A 54 13.54 13.68 -5.02
CA VAL A 54 12.23 13.66 -5.71
C VAL A 54 11.57 12.28 -5.64
N ALA A 55 12.33 11.20 -5.88
CA ALA A 55 11.80 9.84 -5.85
C ALA A 55 11.39 9.41 -4.43
N LEU A 56 12.20 9.76 -3.42
CA LEU A 56 11.86 9.54 -2.01
C LEU A 56 10.62 10.33 -1.58
N GLU A 57 10.47 11.57 -2.06
CA GLU A 57 9.26 12.36 -1.79
C GLU A 57 8.00 11.76 -2.43
N GLU A 58 8.13 11.06 -3.57
CA GLU A 58 7.01 10.32 -4.16
C GLU A 58 6.63 9.09 -3.34
N GLU A 59 7.61 8.29 -2.89
CA GLU A 59 7.36 7.17 -1.97
C GLU A 59 6.73 7.65 -0.65
N ARG A 60 7.17 8.81 -0.14
CA ARG A 60 6.55 9.45 1.04
C ARG A 60 5.08 9.81 0.78
N ARG A 61 4.75 10.33 -0.41
CA ARG A 61 3.36 10.61 -0.80
C ARG A 61 2.54 9.32 -0.91
N LEU A 62 3.11 8.25 -1.46
CA LEU A 62 2.45 6.94 -1.49
C LEU A 62 2.20 6.41 -0.07
N ALA A 63 3.14 6.59 0.86
CA ALA A 63 3.00 6.19 2.25
C ALA A 63 1.81 6.90 2.89
N TYR A 64 1.73 8.21 2.68
CA TYR A 64 0.62 9.04 3.15
C TYR A 64 -0.72 8.58 2.57
N VAL A 65 -0.77 8.26 1.27
CA VAL A 65 -1.98 7.72 0.65
C VAL A 65 -2.39 6.43 1.35
N ALA A 66 -1.48 5.46 1.53
CA ALA A 66 -1.77 4.18 2.19
C ALA A 66 -2.30 4.36 3.62
N ILE A 67 -1.64 5.21 4.41
CA ILE A 67 -2.00 5.51 5.81
C ILE A 67 -3.41 6.11 5.88
N THR A 68 -3.71 7.06 4.99
CA THR A 68 -5.02 7.73 4.97
C THR A 68 -6.17 6.90 4.40
N ARG A 69 -5.93 5.66 3.94
CA ARG A 69 -7.03 4.78 3.51
C ARG A 69 -7.73 4.10 4.70
N ALA A 70 -7.10 4.10 5.88
CA ALA A 70 -7.65 3.50 7.10
C ALA A 70 -8.62 4.46 7.79
N LYS A 71 -9.82 3.97 8.15
CA LYS A 71 -10.81 4.76 8.92
C LYS A 71 -10.67 4.58 10.42
N ASP A 72 -10.53 3.34 10.88
CA ASP A 72 -10.58 3.02 12.31
C ASP A 72 -9.24 2.47 12.81
N SER A 73 -8.61 1.56 12.06
CA SER A 73 -7.37 0.92 12.48
C SER A 73 -6.41 0.70 11.32
N LEU A 74 -5.15 1.02 11.57
CA LEU A 74 -4.03 0.81 10.66
C LEU A 74 -3.00 -0.08 11.34
N PHE A 75 -2.63 -1.16 10.65
CA PHE A 75 -1.56 -2.06 11.08
C PHE A 75 -0.43 -1.99 10.06
N ILE A 76 0.79 -1.80 10.54
CA ILE A 76 1.99 -1.78 9.71
C ILE A 76 2.89 -2.93 10.16
N SER A 77 3.31 -3.77 9.23
CA SER A 77 4.28 -4.82 9.51
C SER A 77 5.58 -4.61 8.75
N ASP A 78 6.67 -4.88 9.46
CA ASP A 78 8.03 -4.91 8.98
C ASP A 78 8.58 -6.32 9.17
N ALA A 79 9.42 -6.76 8.23
CA ALA A 79 10.10 -8.05 8.29
C ALA A 79 11.57 -7.81 8.61
N ARG A 80 11.91 -7.93 9.90
CA ARG A 80 13.31 -7.92 10.34
C ARG A 80 13.94 -9.27 9.99
N GLY A 81 14.60 -9.32 8.83
CA GLY A 81 15.48 -10.41 8.39
C GLY A 81 16.90 -9.91 8.24
#